data_AF-A0A7W0NKE9-F1
#
_entry.id   AF-A0A7W0NKE9-F1
#
_cell.length_a   1.000
_cell.length_b   1.000
_cell.length_c   1.000
_cell.angle_alpha   90.00
_cell.angle_beta   90.00
_cell.angle_gamma   90.00
#
_symmetry.space_group_name_H-M   'P 1'
#
loop_
_entity.id
_entity.type
_entity.pdbx_description
1 polymer ?
#
loop_
_entity_poly.entity_id
_entity_poly.type
_entity_poly.pdbx_seq_one_letter_code
_entity_poly.pdbx_strand_id
1 'polypeptide(L)'
;MDDYTNKYKGEQVEIALFGGEYQEGVLTAYCSIEDVPHIELNGHILVPLQNVASLHCSSRCDAPEPDWPPRGLGEDDRDDSLGDDDT
;
A
#
# COMPACT_ATOMS: atom_id res chain seq x y z
N MET A 1 20.30 16.95 -3.63
CA MET A 1 18.97 16.33 -3.56
C MET A 1 19.21 14.92 -3.06
N ASP A 2 18.77 14.60 -1.85
CA ASP A 2 19.04 13.30 -1.24
C ASP A 2 18.30 12.19 -1.99
N ASP A 3 19.04 11.17 -2.41
CA ASP A 3 18.50 9.98 -3.06
C ASP A 3 17.88 9.07 -1.98
N TYR A 4 16.64 9.34 -1.61
CA TYR A 4 15.90 8.57 -0.60
C TYR A 4 15.57 7.13 -1.06
N THR A 5 15.69 6.87 -2.36
CA THR A 5 15.39 5.58 -3.00
C THR A 5 16.38 4.49 -2.65
N ASN A 6 17.65 4.82 -2.39
CA ASN A 6 18.61 3.84 -1.87
C ASN A 6 18.19 3.24 -0.52
N LYS A 7 17.37 3.94 0.29
CA LYS A 7 16.90 3.44 1.59
C LYS A 7 15.94 2.26 1.46
N TYR A 8 15.31 2.06 0.31
CA TYR A 8 14.28 1.04 0.10
C TYR A 8 14.73 -0.06 -0.87
N LYS A 9 15.93 0.07 -1.44
CA LYS A 9 16.48 -0.94 -2.34
C LYS A 9 16.70 -2.25 -1.59
N GLY A 10 16.16 -3.34 -2.11
CA GLY A 10 16.18 -4.67 -1.51
C GLY A 10 15.03 -4.94 -0.53
N GLU A 11 14.18 -3.95 -0.25
CA GLU A 11 13.01 -4.14 0.62
C GLU A 11 11.85 -4.80 -0.13
N GLN A 12 11.04 -5.57 0.59
CA GLN A 12 9.78 -6.09 0.09
C GLN A 12 8.75 -4.95 0.08
N VAL A 13 8.16 -4.73 -1.09
CA VAL A 13 7.20 -3.65 -1.31
C VAL A 13 5.92 -4.16 -1.96
N GLU A 14 4.83 -3.51 -1.60
CA GLU A 14 3.54 -3.63 -2.27
C GLU A 14 3.25 -2.32 -3.01
N ILE A 15 2.85 -2.42 -4.27
CA ILE A 15 2.44 -1.27 -5.07
C ILE A 15 0.98 -1.42 -5.47
N ALA A 16 0.23 -0.34 -5.33
CA ALA A 16 -1.10 -0.20 -5.91
C ALA A 16 -0.97 0.58 -7.20
N LEU A 17 -1.54 0.07 -8.29
CA LEU A 17 -1.55 0.73 -9.58
C LEU A 17 -2.86 1.50 -9.79
N PHE A 18 -2.78 2.61 -10.53
CA PHE A 18 -3.98 3.24 -11.08
C PHE A 18 -4.67 2.24 -12.02
N GLY A 19 -5.87 1.79 -11.65
CA GLY A 19 -6.56 0.67 -12.30
C GLY A 19 -7.03 -0.41 -11.31
N GLY A 20 -6.57 -0.36 -10.06
CA GLY A 20 -7.03 -1.25 -8.97
C GLY A 20 -6.25 -2.55 -8.85
N GLU A 21 -5.18 -2.72 -9.64
CA GLU A 21 -4.27 -3.86 -9.54
C GLU A 21 -3.22 -3.63 -8.47
N TYR A 22 -2.86 -4.70 -7.77
CA TYR A 22 -1.80 -4.71 -6.77
C TYR A 22 -0.67 -5.63 -7.22
N GLN A 23 0.57 -5.21 -6.98
CA GLN A 23 1.75 -6.04 -7.22
C GLN A 23 2.64 -6.02 -5.99
N GLU A 24 3.23 -7.18 -5.69
CA GLU A 24 4.22 -7.32 -4.63
C GLU A 24 5.56 -7.73 -5.25
N GLY A 25 6.65 -7.22 -4.71
CA GLY A 25 7.98 -7.64 -5.12
C GLY A 25 9.07 -6.98 -4.30
N VAL A 26 10.32 -7.29 -4.65
CA VAL A 26 11.49 -6.63 -4.07
C VAL A 26 11.81 -5.40 -4.90
N LEU A 27 11.91 -4.23 -4.27
CA LEU A 27 12.35 -3.01 -4.95
C LEU A 27 13.84 -3.11 -5.26
N THR A 28 14.20 -3.38 -6.51
CA THR A 28 15.60 -3.58 -6.91
C THR A 28 16.25 -2.32 -7.47
N ALA A 29 15.47 -1.38 -8.01
CA ALA A 29 16.01 -0.10 -8.48
C ALA A 29 14.96 1.00 -8.54
N TYR A 30 15.47 2.24 -8.55
CA TYR A 30 14.75 3.43 -8.98
C TYR A 30 15.59 4.09 -10.07
N CYS A 31 14.99 4.37 -11.23
CA CYS A 31 15.69 4.92 -12.36
C CYS A 31 14.82 5.89 -13.16
N SER A 32 15.43 6.64 -14.07
CA SER A 32 14.71 7.48 -15.02
C SER A 32 15.06 7.03 -16.44
N ILE A 33 14.04 6.75 -17.25
CA ILE A 33 14.18 6.33 -18.64
C ILE A 33 13.44 7.38 -19.48
N GLU A 34 14.16 8.06 -20.38
CA GLU A 34 13.59 9.14 -21.19
C GLU A 34 12.83 10.20 -20.37
N ASP A 35 13.42 10.62 -19.24
CA ASP A 35 12.82 11.58 -18.28
C ASP A 35 11.58 11.06 -17.52
N VAL A 36 11.18 9.80 -17.73
CA VAL A 36 10.10 9.17 -16.97
C VAL A 36 10.68 8.35 -15.81
N PRO A 37 10.28 8.64 -14.56
CA PRO A 37 10.75 7.89 -13.40
C PRO A 37 10.07 6.52 -13.30
N HIS A 38 10.87 5.50 -12.99
CA HIS A 38 10.47 4.10 -12.89
C HIS A 38 11.00 3.47 -11.60
N ILE A 39 10.27 2.46 -11.12
CA ILE A 39 10.77 1.48 -10.17
C ILE A 39 11.00 0.16 -10.88
N GLU A 40 11.99 -0.59 -10.40
CA GLU A 40 12.23 -1.97 -10.81
C GLU A 40 11.83 -2.91 -9.67
N LEU A 41 10.93 -3.84 -9.97
CA LEU A 41 10.57 -4.93 -9.07
C LEU A 41 11.25 -6.23 -9.51
N ASN A 42 11.74 -6.98 -8.54
CA ASN A 42 12.31 -8.33 -8.70
C ASN A 42 13.48 -8.40 -9.71
N GLY A 43 14.08 -7.28 -10.09
CA GLY A 43 15.17 -7.20 -11.06
C GLY A 43 14.76 -7.36 -12.54
N HIS A 44 13.47 -7.32 -12.88
CA HIS A 44 13.01 -7.53 -14.26
C HIS A 44 11.69 -6.86 -14.64
N ILE A 45 10.94 -6.30 -13.68
CA ILE A 45 9.67 -5.61 -13.95
C ILE A 45 9.88 -4.12 -13.77
N LEU A 46 9.77 -3.34 -14.85
CA LEU A 46 9.83 -1.88 -14.79
C LEU A 46 8.42 -1.29 -14.74
N VAL A 47 8.14 -0.50 -13.72
CA VAL A 47 6.86 0.18 -13.55
C VAL A 47 7.09 1.69 -13.55
N PRO A 48 6.48 2.45 -14.49
CA PRO A 48 6.55 3.90 -14.46
C PRO A 48 5.76 4.42 -13.26
N LEU A 49 6.31 5.41 -12.54
CA LEU A 49 5.65 5.96 -11.36
C LEU A 49 4.29 6.59 -11.68
N GLN A 50 4.08 7.03 -12.91
CA GLN A 50 2.79 7.56 -13.38
C GLN A 50 1.65 6.54 -13.24
N ASN A 51 1.99 5.24 -13.22
CA ASN A 51 1.03 4.16 -13.03
C ASN A 51 0.88 3.75 -11.56
N VAL A 52 1.70 4.27 -10.64
CA VAL A 52 1.71 3.88 -9.23
C VAL A 52 0.87 4.87 -8.42
N ALA A 53 -0.19 4.37 -7.80
CA ALA A 53 -1.04 5.14 -6.88
C ALA A 53 -0.42 5.22 -5.47
N SER A 54 0.17 4.12 -5.00
CA SER A 54 0.88 4.08 -3.72
C SER A 54 1.94 2.98 -3.70
N LEU A 55 3.00 3.19 -2.93
CA LEU A 55 4.03 2.19 -2.62
C LEU A 55 4.13 2.02 -1.12
N HIS A 56 4.04 0.79 -0.65
CA HIS A 56 4.16 0.40 0.74
C HIS A 56 5.38 -0.50 0.94
N CYS A 57 6.11 -0.32 2.03
CA CYS A 57 7.28 -1.12 2.38
C CYS A 57 6.88 -2.12 3.45
N SER A 58 6.53 -3.35 3.04
CA SER A 58 5.95 -4.37 3.92
C SER A 58 6.91 -4.75 5.06
N SER A 59 8.22 -4.73 4.79
CA SER A 59 9.27 -4.99 5.78
C SER A 59 9.40 -3.94 6.88
N ARG A 60 8.82 -2.74 6.70
CA ARG A 60 8.82 -1.65 7.69
C ARG A 60 7.43 -1.32 8.19
N CYS A 61 6.46 -2.18 7.91
CA CYS A 61 5.15 -2.13 8.51
C CYS A 61 5.22 -2.70 9.94
N ASP A 62 6.02 -2.09 10.81
CA ASP A 62 5.82 -2.17 12.26
C ASP A 62 4.60 -1.30 12.58
N ALA A 63 3.42 -1.71 12.10
CA ALA A 63 2.18 -1.20 12.68
C ALA A 63 2.14 -1.75 14.11
N PRO A 64 2.16 -0.91 15.16
CA PRO A 64 1.91 -1.42 16.50
C PRO A 64 0.47 -1.95 16.54
N GLU A 65 0.26 -3.27 16.51
CA GLU A 65 -1.06 -3.85 16.79
C GLU A 65 -1.41 -3.63 18.28
N PRO A 66 -2.65 -3.21 18.63
CA PRO A 66 -3.85 -4.02 18.35
C PRO A 66 -5.15 -3.27 17.96
N ASP A 67 -5.16 -1.94 17.77
CA ASP A 67 -6.39 -1.15 17.62
C ASP A 67 -6.75 -0.79 16.15
N TRP A 68 -6.35 -1.61 15.17
CA TRP A 68 -6.74 -1.44 13.76
C TRP A 68 -7.74 -2.54 13.32
N PRO A 69 -8.87 -2.19 12.68
CA PRO A 69 -9.29 -0.84 12.36
C PRO A 69 -9.73 -0.05 13.62
N PRO A 70 -9.64 1.29 13.61
CA PRO A 70 -10.07 2.14 14.71
C PRO A 70 -11.46 1.71 15.19
N ARG A 71 -11.64 1.59 16.51
CA ARG A 71 -12.96 1.34 17.10
C ARG A 71 -13.97 2.32 16.50
N GLY A 72 -15.03 1.78 15.88
CA GLY A 72 -16.05 2.55 15.15
C GLY A 72 -16.04 2.35 13.63
N LEU A 73 -15.10 1.59 13.07
CA LEU A 73 -15.11 1.16 11.65
C LEU A 73 -15.48 -0.32 11.44
N GLY A 74 -15.60 -1.10 12.51
CA GLY A 74 -16.19 -2.44 12.44
C GLY A 74 -17.70 -2.35 12.25
N GLU A 75 -18.24 -3.20 11.40
CA GLU A 75 -19.66 -3.28 11.02
C GLU A 75 -20.59 -3.42 12.24
N ASP A 76 -20.97 -2.29 12.84
CA ASP A 76 -22.08 -2.17 13.80
C ASP A 76 -22.87 -0.87 13.53
N ASP A 77 -23.05 -0.53 12.25
CA ASP A 77 -24.09 0.41 11.80
C ASP A 77 -25.27 -0.40 11.23
N ARG A 78 -25.76 -1.35 12.06
CA ARG A 78 -27.11 -1.90 11.92
C ARG A 78 -27.88 -1.51 13.18
N ASP A 79 -28.16 -0.22 13.27
CA ASP A 79 -29.32 0.28 14.00
C ASP A 79 -30.58 -0.33 13.34
N ASP A 80 -30.97 -1.53 13.79
CA ASP A 80 -32.35 -1.99 13.64
C ASP A 80 -33.03 -1.74 14.98
N SER A 81 -33.39 -0.47 15.17
CA SER A 81 -34.41 -0.03 16.10
C SER A 81 -35.73 -0.78 15.85
N LEU A 82 -35.92 -1.93 16.48
CA LEU A 82 -37.24 -2.51 16.70
C LEU A 82 -37.45 -2.74 18.20
N GLY A 83 -38.06 -1.73 18.82
CA GLY A 83 -38.82 -1.94 20.04
C GLY A 83 -40.14 -2.62 19.71
N ASP A 84 -40.50 -3.60 20.53
CA ASP A 84 -41.86 -4.14 20.74
C ASP A 84 -41.77 -4.88 22.09
N ASP A 85 -42.05 -4.23 23.21
CA ASP A 85 -43.36 -4.14 23.89
C ASP A 85 -44.00 -5.50 24.20
N ASP A 86 -44.08 -5.79 25.50
CA ASP A 86 -45.14 -6.55 26.21
C ASP A 86 -45.48 -8.01 25.85
N THR A 87 -45.02 -8.96 26.68
CA THR A 87 -45.84 -9.95 27.46
C THR A 87 -44.94 -11.01 28.12
#